data_AF-K9KBJ4-F1
#
_entry.id   AF-K9KBJ4-F1
#
_cell.length_a   1.000
_cell.length_b   1.000
_cell.length_c   1.000
_cell.angle_alpha   90.00
_cell.angle_beta   90.00
_cell.angle_gamma   90.00
#
_symmetry.space_group_name_H-M   'P 1'
#
loop_
_entity.id
_entity.type
_entity.pdbx_description
1 polymer ?
#
loop_
_entity_poly.entity_id
_entity_poly.type
_entity_poly.pdbx_seq_one_letter_code
_entity_poly.pdbx_strand_id
1 'polypeptide(L)'
;PFAGRMHAAVHKDLVFIVAEGDSLVCYNPLLDSFTRLCLPEAWSSAPSLWKIASCNGSIYVFRDRYKKGDANTYKLDPATSAVTVTRGIKVLLTNLQFVLA
;
A
#
# COMPACT_ATOMS: atom_id res chain seq x y z
N PRO A 1 -2.88 -12.74 13.21
CA PRO A 1 -1.59 -12.05 13.45
C PRO A 1 -0.85 -11.83 12.13
N PHE A 2 -0.43 -10.59 11.84
CA PHE A 2 0.50 -10.34 10.74
C PHE A 2 1.81 -11.08 11.03
N ALA A 3 2.31 -11.83 10.05
CA ALA A 3 3.63 -12.45 10.13
C ALA A 3 4.58 -11.66 9.23
N GLY A 4 5.82 -11.44 9.69
CA GLY A 4 6.87 -10.80 8.89
C GLY A 4 6.92 -9.27 9.01
N ARG A 5 7.71 -8.63 8.12
CA ARG A 5 7.91 -7.18 8.12
C ARG A 5 6.62 -6.46 7.72
N MET A 6 6.30 -5.40 8.47
CA MET A 6 5.15 -4.54 8.22
C MET A 6 5.59 -3.13 7.86
N HIS A 7 4.84 -2.50 6.98
CA HIS A 7 4.92 -1.07 6.69
C HIS A 7 3.55 -0.45 6.90
N ALA A 8 3.52 0.76 7.46
CA ALA A 8 2.29 1.47 7.73
C ALA A 8 2.34 2.90 7.20
N ALA A 9 1.17 3.40 6.78
CA ALA A 9 0.96 4.80 6.44
C ALA A 9 -0.31 5.28 7.13
N VAL A 10 -0.25 6.49 7.67
CA VAL A 10 -1.41 7.16 8.26
C VAL A 10 -2.09 7.99 7.18
N HIS A 11 -3.41 7.89 7.11
CA HIS A 11 -4.23 8.80 6.33
C HIS A 11 -5.41 9.26 7.18
N LYS A 12 -5.40 10.55 7.54
CA LYS A 12 -6.29 11.12 8.56
C LYS A 12 -6.14 10.31 9.86
N ASP A 13 -7.22 9.75 10.38
CA ASP A 13 -7.25 9.01 11.64
C ASP A 13 -7.12 7.49 11.46
N LEU A 14 -6.92 7.03 10.22
CA LEU A 14 -6.81 5.61 9.88
C LEU A 14 -5.36 5.22 9.59
N VAL A 15 -5.00 4.00 10.00
CA VAL A 15 -3.67 3.43 9.76
C VAL A 15 -3.80 2.31 8.74
N PHE A 16 -3.17 2.48 7.59
CA PHE A 16 -3.11 1.46 6.56
C PHE A 16 -1.82 0.67 6.74
N ILE A 17 -1.93 -0.65 6.81
CA ILE A 17 -0.80 -1.54 7.12
C ILE A 17 -0.71 -2.58 6.00
N VAL A 18 0.48 -2.70 5.42
CA VAL A 18 0.83 -3.79 4.52
C VAL A 18 1.84 -4.70 5.22
N ALA A 19 1.60 -6.00 5.20
CA ALA A 19 2.47 -7.02 5.75
C ALA A 19 2.97 -7.99 4.66
N GLU A 20 4.04 -8.71 4.98
CA GLU A 20 4.42 -9.91 4.21
C GLU A 20 3.23 -10.88 4.09
N GLY A 21 3.14 -11.57 2.95
CA GLY A 21 1.98 -12.42 2.65
C GLY A 21 0.75 -11.63 2.19
N ASP A 22 0.98 -10.49 1.54
CA ASP A 22 -0.01 -9.85 0.68
C ASP A 22 -1.28 -9.38 1.39
N SER A 23 -1.13 -9.01 2.66
CA SER A 23 -2.22 -8.53 3.49
C SER A 23 -2.16 -7.03 3.60
N LEU A 24 -3.14 -6.34 3.00
CA LEU A 24 -3.41 -4.93 3.22
C LEU A 24 -4.63 -4.80 4.15
N VAL A 25 -4.45 -4.09 5.25
CA VAL A 25 -5.52 -3.79 6.20
C VAL A 25 -5.60 -2.30 6.49
N CYS A 26 -6.80 -1.88 6.86
CA CYS A 26 -7.05 -0.59 7.50
C CYS A 26 -7.32 -0.85 8.98
N TYR A 27 -6.57 -0.20 9.86
CA TYR A 27 -6.81 -0.16 11.30
C TYR A 27 -7.47 1.17 11.65
N ASN A 28 -8.57 1.10 12.41
CA ASN A 28 -9.23 2.24 13.00
C ASN A 28 -8.93 2.26 14.51
N PRO A 29 -8.05 3.18 14.98
CA PRO A 29 -7.71 3.29 16.40
C PRO A 29 -8.89 3.66 17.30
N LEU A 30 -9.88 4.39 16.78
CA LEU A 30 -11.04 4.81 17.56
C LEU A 30 -11.98 3.64 17.89
N LEU A 31 -12.03 2.65 16.98
CA LEU A 31 -12.90 1.47 17.11
C LEU A 31 -12.11 0.22 17.51
N ASP A 32 -10.80 0.36 17.68
CA ASP A 32 -9.83 -0.74 17.85
C ASP A 32 -10.10 -1.94 16.92
N SER A 33 -10.30 -1.66 15.62
CA SER A 33 -10.75 -2.66 14.66
C SER A 33 -9.94 -2.66 13.37
N PHE A 34 -9.82 -3.85 12.78
CA PHE A 34 -9.13 -4.07 11.52
C PHE A 34 -10.12 -4.44 10.42
N THR A 35 -10.00 -3.77 9.28
CA THR A 35 -10.75 -4.08 8.06
C THR A 35 -9.76 -4.55 6.99
N ARG A 36 -9.98 -5.75 6.43
CA ARG A 36 -9.17 -6.25 5.33
C ARG A 36 -9.60 -5.60 4.02
N LEU A 37 -8.65 -5.07 3.27
CA LEU A 37 -8.93 -4.44 1.98
C LEU A 37 -8.74 -5.46 0.86
N CYS A 38 -9.70 -5.52 -0.07
CA CYS A 38 -9.64 -6.40 -1.21
C CYS A 38 -8.55 -5.93 -2.18
N LEU A 39 -7.58 -6.81 -2.44
CA LEU A 39 -6.50 -6.55 -3.37
C LEU A 39 -6.78 -7.24 -4.71
N PRO A 40 -6.37 -6.65 -5.84
CA PRO A 40 -6.49 -7.31 -7.14
C PRO A 40 -5.74 -8.65 -7.16
N GLU A 41 -6.25 -9.64 -7.90
CA GLU A 41 -5.65 -10.99 -8.01
C GLU A 41 -4.16 -10.99 -8.39
N ALA A 42 -3.70 -9.97 -9.11
CA ALA A 42 -2.30 -9.76 -9.50
C ALA A 42 -1.32 -9.58 -8.33
N TRP A 43 -1.83 -9.43 -7.12
CA TRP A 43 -1.03 -9.22 -5.92
C TRP A 43 -0.28 -10.50 -5.48
N SER A 44 -0.81 -11.72 -5.74
CA SER A 44 -0.39 -12.96 -5.06
C SER A 44 0.75 -13.78 -5.68
N SER A 45 1.45 -13.31 -6.73
CA SER A 45 2.36 -14.19 -7.48
C SER A 45 3.72 -14.45 -6.82
N ALA A 46 4.14 -13.65 -5.84
CA ALA A 46 5.33 -13.91 -5.02
C ALA A 46 5.36 -13.00 -3.78
N PRO A 47 5.80 -13.50 -2.60
CA PRO A 47 6.00 -12.66 -1.42
C PRO A 47 6.97 -11.53 -1.77
N SER A 48 6.42 -10.33 -1.87
CA SER A 48 7.15 -9.14 -2.28
C SER A 48 7.29 -8.22 -1.07
N LEU A 49 8.44 -7.55 -0.96
CA LEU A 49 8.65 -6.50 0.03
C LEU A 49 7.83 -5.27 -0.37
N TRP A 50 6.57 -5.23 0.06
CA TRP A 50 5.66 -4.12 -0.16
C TRP A 50 5.93 -2.98 0.82
N LYS A 51 5.82 -1.75 0.33
CA LYS A 51 5.86 -0.51 1.10
C LYS A 51 4.57 0.24 0.88
N ILE A 52 4.22 1.11 1.83
CA ILE A 52 2.99 1.89 1.79
C ILE A 52 3.27 3.36 2.11
N ALA A 53 2.46 4.23 1.53
CA ALA A 53 2.55 5.67 1.69
C ALA A 53 1.19 6.34 1.60
N SER A 54 1.02 7.48 2.28
CA SER A 54 -0.09 8.40 1.99
C SER A 54 0.43 9.62 1.26
N CYS A 55 -0.20 9.97 0.14
CA CYS A 55 0.14 11.13 -0.65
C CYS A 55 -1.10 11.63 -1.40
N ASN A 56 -1.28 12.95 -1.52
CA ASN A 56 -2.36 13.57 -2.31
C ASN A 56 -3.75 12.97 -2.08
N GLY A 57 -4.10 12.71 -0.82
CA GLY A 57 -5.41 12.17 -0.47
C GLY A 57 -5.61 10.69 -0.75
N SER A 58 -4.58 9.97 -1.18
CA SER A 58 -4.64 8.55 -1.52
C SER A 58 -3.58 7.74 -0.77
N ILE A 59 -3.77 6.43 -0.75
CA ILE A 59 -2.80 5.47 -0.25
C ILE A 59 -2.13 4.80 -1.45
N TYR A 60 -0.81 4.72 -1.42
CA TYR A 60 -0.01 4.05 -2.44
C TYR A 60 0.67 2.84 -1.82
N VAL A 61 0.44 1.66 -2.38
CA VAL A 61 1.17 0.44 -2.03
C VAL A 61 2.04 0.04 -3.19
N PHE A 62 3.33 -0.13 -2.95
CA PHE A 62 4.29 -0.36 -4.02
C PHE A 62 5.41 -1.30 -3.60
N ARG A 63 6.03 -1.96 -4.57
CA ARG A 63 7.20 -2.82 -4.30
C ARG A 63 8.43 -1.97 -3.98
N ASP A 64 9.21 -2.42 -2.99
CA ASP A 64 10.49 -1.80 -2.65
C ASP A 64 11.47 -1.79 -3.84
N ARG A 65 11.46 -2.85 -4.65
CA ARG A 65 12.24 -2.92 -5.88
C ARG A 65 11.36 -2.78 -7.11
N TYR A 66 11.58 -1.71 -7.87
CA TYR A 66 10.97 -1.48 -9.17
C TYR A 66 11.58 -2.39 -10.24
N LYS A 67 10.74 -3.15 -10.96
CA LYS A 67 11.08 -3.79 -12.25
C LYS A 67 10.27 -3.13 -13.36
N LYS A 68 10.94 -2.65 -14.41
CA LYS A 68 10.30 -2.03 -15.57
C LYS A 68 9.32 -3.01 -16.24
N GLY A 69 8.05 -2.63 -16.39
CA GLY A 69 7.01 -3.45 -17.04
C GLY A 69 6.00 -4.09 -16.08
N ASP A 70 6.31 -4.22 -14.79
CA ASP A 70 5.38 -4.78 -13.80
C ASP A 70 4.41 -3.72 -13.27
N ALA A 71 3.18 -4.14 -12.97
CA ALA A 71 2.21 -3.37 -12.19
C ALA A 71 2.69 -3.32 -10.73
N ASN A 72 3.53 -2.32 -10.42
CA ASN A 72 4.27 -2.26 -9.16
C ASN A 72 3.67 -1.34 -8.12
N THR A 73 2.58 -0.62 -8.45
CA THR A 73 1.97 0.39 -7.58
C THR A 73 0.45 0.28 -7.64
N TYR A 74 -0.17 0.15 -6.48
CA TYR A 74 -1.60 0.20 -6.27
C TYR A 74 -1.94 1.52 -5.61
N LYS A 75 -2.94 2.22 -6.16
CA LYS A 75 -3.52 3.41 -5.56
C LYS A 75 -4.85 3.02 -4.95
N LEU A 76 -4.95 3.16 -3.64
CA LEU A 76 -6.15 2.96 -2.85
C LEU A 76 -6.77 4.33 -2.55
N ASP A 77 -8.05 4.47 -2.84
CA ASP A 77 -8.87 5.57 -2.35
C ASP A 77 -9.35 5.22 -0.93
N PRO A 78 -8.91 5.95 0.11
CA PRO A 78 -9.29 5.66 1.49
C PRO A 78 -10.77 5.96 1.78
N ALA A 79 -11.46 6.77 0.97
CA ALA A 79 -12.88 7.08 1.16
C ALA A 79 -13.79 5.95 0.65
N THR A 80 -13.40 5.31 -0.45
CA THR A 80 -14.21 4.28 -1.12
C THR A 80 -13.66 2.87 -0.97
N SER A 81 -12.45 2.73 -0.42
CA SER A 81 -11.67 1.49 -0.43
C SER A 81 -11.41 0.93 -1.83
N ALA A 82 -11.63 1.73 -2.88
CA ALA A 82 -11.41 1.31 -4.25
C ALA A 82 -9.91 1.23 -4.54
N VAL A 83 -9.46 0.09 -5.09
CA VAL A 83 -8.07 -0.13 -5.49
C VAL A 83 -7.96 0.01 -7.01
N THR A 84 -7.06 0.87 -7.44
CA THR A 84 -6.72 1.07 -8.85
C THR A 84 -5.27 0.67 -9.10
N VAL A 85 -5.04 -0.16 -10.11
CA VAL A 85 -3.70 -0.54 -10.52
C VAL A 85 -3.10 0.60 -11.31
N THR A 86 -1.99 1.18 -10.84
CA THR A 86 -1.32 2.25 -11.56
C THR A 86 -0.03 1.73 -12.18
N ARG A 87 0.05 1.77 -13.50
CA ARG A 87 1.25 1.37 -14.25
C ARG A 87 2.11 2.60 -14.52
N GLY A 88 3.43 2.45 -14.39
CA GLY A 88 4.38 3.48 -14.82
C GLY A 88 4.69 4.59 -13.81
N ILE A 89 4.02 4.68 -12.66
CA ILE A 89 4.43 5.61 -11.60
C ILE A 89 5.73 5.09 -10.97
N LYS A 90 6.80 5.85 -11.14
CA LYS A 90 8.06 5.64 -10.44
C LYS A 90 7.99 6.32 -9.09
N VAL A 91 7.69 5.57 -8.04
CA VAL A 91 7.80 6.06 -6.67
C VAL A 91 9.28 6.09 -6.30
N LEU A 92 9.93 7.24 -6.49
CA LEU A 92 11.29 7.46 -5.97
C LEU A 92 11.19 7.72 -4.47
N LEU A 93 11.62 6.75 -3.67
CA LEU A 93 11.97 6.97 -2.26
C LEU A 93 13.36 7.60 -2.19
N THR A 94 13.48 8.89 -2.51
CA THR A 94 14.70 9.65 -2.23
C THR A 94 14.56 10.30 -0.87
N ASN A 95 15.34 9.89 0.12
CA ASN A 95 15.38 10.49 1.45
C ASN A 95 13.99 10.62 2.14
N LEU A 96 13.19 9.55 2.13
CA LEU A 96 11.84 9.51 2.72
C LEU A 96 10.81 10.46 2.08
N GLN A 97 11.10 11.05 0.91
CA GLN A 97 10.18 11.92 0.20
C GLN A 97 9.55 11.20 -0.99
N PHE A 98 8.23 11.32 -1.10
CA PHE A 98 7.44 10.82 -2.22
C PHE A 98 7.39 11.89 -3.31
N VAL A 99 8.03 11.65 -4.45
CA VAL A 99 7.93 12.52 -5.63
C VAL A 99 7.13 11.80 -6.71
N LEU A 100 6.01 12.39 -7.13
CA LEU A 100 5.26 11.98 -8.32
C LEU A 100 6.01 12.54 -9.53
N ALA A 101 6.53 11.66 -10.39
CA ALA A 101 7.18 12.00 -11.66
C ALA A 101 6.31 11.53 -12.83
#